data_AF-A0A7K9MG88-F1
#
_entry.id   AF-A0A7K9MG88-F1
#
_cell.length_a   1.000
_cell.length_b   1.000
_cell.length_c   1.000
_cell.angle_alpha   90.00
_cell.angle_beta   90.00
_cell.angle_gamma   90.00
#
_symmetry.space_group_name_H-M   'P 1'
#
loop_
_entity.id
_entity.type
_entity.pdbx_description
1 polymer ?
#
loop_
_entity_poly.entity_id
_entity_poly.type
_entity_poly.pdbx_seq_one_letter_code
_entity_poly.pdbx_strand_id
1 'polypeptide(L)' 'ALLCLPTYMRAVVDRHYLQSQGYSVWNISLSDSYCRPTITSTELIFNVPYDGCGTRRQV' A
#
# COMPACT_ATOMS: atom_id res chain seq x y z
N ALA A 1 5.46 -7.24 -3.36
CA ALA A 1 5.70 -7.00 -4.80
C ALA A 1 5.22 -5.60 -5.18
N LEU A 2 5.88 -4.92 -6.13
CA LEU A 2 5.46 -3.64 -6.68
C LEU A 2 5.26 -3.77 -8.19
N LEU A 3 4.12 -3.31 -8.69
CA LEU A 3 3.79 -3.31 -10.11
C LEU A 3 3.36 -1.90 -10.54
N CYS A 4 3.97 -1.39 -11.61
CA CYS A 4 3.57 -0.11 -12.21
C CYS A 4 2.59 -0.37 -13.35
N LEU A 5 1.35 0.09 -13.19
CA LEU A 5 0.32 0.06 -14.21
C LEU A 5 0.19 1.45 -14.85
N PRO A 6 -0.52 1.62 -15.98
CA PRO A 6 -0.56 2.89 -16.70
C PRO A 6 -1.08 4.08 -15.88
N THR A 7 -2.00 3.85 -14.93
CA THR A 7 -2.66 4.92 -14.17
C THR A 7 -2.40 4.87 -12.66
N TYR A 8 -1.83 3.78 -12.13
CA TYR A 8 -1.53 3.61 -10.71
C TYR A 8 -0.42 2.58 -10.49
N MET A 9 0.14 2.56 -9.29
CA MET A 9 1.02 1.49 -8.83
C MET A 9 0.26 0.55 -7.91
N ARG A 10 0.49 -0.76 -8.05
CA ARG A 10 -0.01 -1.77 -7.13
C ARG A 10 1.12 -2.26 -6.24
N ALA A 11 1.02 -2.01 -4.94
CA ALA A 11 1.93 -2.52 -3.93
C ALA A 11 1.25 -3.62 -3.11
N VAL A 12 1.87 -4.79 -3.04
CA VAL A 12 1.39 -5.94 -2.27
C VAL A 12 2.41 -6.27 -1.20
N VAL A 13 1.95 -6.29 0.05
CA VAL A 13 2.76 -6.59 1.23
C VAL A 13 2.20 -7.83 1.91
N ASP A 14 3.08 -8.76 2.29
CA ASP A 14 2.69 -9.95 3.04
C ASP A 14 2.25 -9.58 4.46
N ARG A 15 1.08 -10.09 4.85
CA ARG A 15 0.47 -9.81 6.16
C ARG A 15 1.27 -10.45 7.28
N HIS A 16 1.75 -11.68 7.09
CA HIS A 16 2.49 -12.41 8.12
C HIS A 16 3.84 -11.75 8.39
N TYR A 17 4.49 -11.24 7.36
CA TYR A 17 5.71 -10.45 7.48
C TYR A 17 5.47 -9.23 8.38
N LEU A 18 4.44 -8.43 8.12
CA LEU A 18 4.13 -7.25 8.94
C LEU A 18 3.83 -7.62 10.40
N GLN A 19 3.06 -8.67 10.63
CA GLN A 19 2.76 -9.17 11.97
C GLN A 19 4.01 -9.67 12.70
N SER A 20 4.93 -10.35 12.00
CA SER A 20 6.20 -10.83 12.55
C SER A 20 7.11 -9.68 13.03
N GLN A 21 6.97 -8.51 12.41
CA GLN A 21 7.69 -7.30 12.77
C GLN A 21 6.97 -6.47 13.85
N GLY A 22 5.84 -6.95 14.37
CA GLY A 22 5.05 -6.26 15.39
C GLY A 22 4.13 -5.16 14.86
N TYR A 23 3.95 -5.04 13.55
CA TYR A 23 3.04 -4.04 12.97
C TYR A 23 1.58 -4.50 13.00
N SER A 24 0.69 -3.60 13.43
CA SER A 24 -0.75 -3.81 13.33
C SER A 24 -1.23 -3.52 11.91
N VAL A 25 -1.71 -4.57 11.24
CA VAL A 25 -2.30 -4.53 9.88
C VAL A 25 -3.39 -3.46 9.74
N TRP A 26 -4.10 -3.13 10.82
CA TRP A 26 -5.22 -2.19 10.84
C TRP A 26 -4.79 -0.72 10.86
N ASN A 27 -3.58 -0.43 11.31
CA ASN A 27 -3.02 0.93 11.43
C ASN A 27 -2.00 1.23 10.33
N ILE A 28 -2.10 0.56 9.19
CA ILE A 28 -1.21 0.78 8.04
C ILE A 28 -1.96 1.64 7.00
N SER A 29 -1.37 2.79 6.67
CA SER A 29 -1.80 3.68 5.59
C SER A 29 -0.60 4.19 4.83
N LEU A 30 -0.86 4.78 3.66
CA LEU A 30 0.14 5.61 2.97
C LEU A 30 0.21 6.99 3.63
N SER A 31 1.02 7.88 3.05
CA SER A 31 1.16 9.29 3.49
C SER A 31 -0.18 10.01 3.56
N ASP A 32 -1.12 9.66 2.68
CA ASP A 32 -2.52 10.04 2.79
C ASP A 32 -3.30 8.98 3.60
N SER A 33 -3.87 9.39 4.73
CA SER A 33 -4.65 8.50 5.62
C SER A 33 -5.93 7.92 4.99
N TYR A 34 -6.44 8.55 3.92
CA TYR A 34 -7.58 8.03 3.16
C TYR A 34 -7.17 6.90 2.23
N CYS A 35 -5.87 6.80 1.88
CA CYS A 35 -5.34 5.72 1.07
C CYS A 35 -5.03 4.49 1.91
N ARG A 36 -6.09 3.72 2.18
CA ARG A 36 -6.04 2.46 2.92
C ARG A 36 -5.89 1.25 1.99
N PRO A 37 -5.20 0.19 2.44
CA PRO A 37 -5.09 -1.03 1.67
C PRO A 37 -6.41 -1.81 1.68
N THR A 38 -6.59 -2.63 0.64
CA THR A 38 -7.49 -3.79 0.73
C THR A 38 -6.77 -4.88 1.51
N ILE A 39 -7.36 -5.32 2.62
CA ILE A 39 -6.79 -6.32 3.51
C ILE A 39 -7.40 -7.69 3.18
N THR A 40 -6.57 -8.65 2.84
CA THR A 40 -6.95 -10.06 2.65
C THR A 40 -6.44 -10.92 3.82
N SER A 41 -6.64 -12.24 3.73
CA SER A 41 -6.13 -13.19 4.73
C SER A 41 -4.61 -13.20 4.80
N THR A 42 -3.93 -13.04 3.67
CA THR A 42 -2.46 -13.19 3.55
C THR A 42 -1.77 -11.91 3.11
N GLU A 43 -2.47 -10.94 2.53
CA GLU A 43 -1.85 -9.78 1.88
C GLU A 43 -2.54 -8.47 2.22
N LEU A 44 -1.77 -7.38 2.17
CA LEU A 44 -2.27 -6.02 2.10
C LEU A 44 -1.98 -5.49 0.70
N ILE A 45 -3.01 -5.01 0.03
CA ILE A 45 -2.93 -4.54 -1.36
C ILE A 45 -3.24 -3.04 -1.38
N PHE A 46 -2.29 -2.25 -1.84
CA PHE A 46 -2.44 -0.82 -2.10
C PHE A 46 -2.54 -0.59 -3.61
N ASN A 47 -3.59 0.09 -4.05
CA ASN A 47 -3.67 0.67 -5.38
C ASN A 47 -3.43 2.18 -5.23
N VAL A 48 -2.27 2.64 -5.70
CA VAL A 48 -1.74 3.99 -5.45
C VAL A 48 -1.78 4.80 -6.74
N PRO A 49 -2.75 5.71 -6.93
CA PRO A 49 -2.80 6.59 -8.09
C PRO A 49 -1.54 7.47 -8.16
N TYR A 50 -1.02 7.71 -9.36
CA TYR A 50 0.15 8.58 -9.54
C TYR A 50 -0.11 10.06 -9.20
N ASP A 51 -1.37 10.47 -9.24
CA ASP A 51 -1.81 11.84 -8.95
C ASP A 51 -2.52 11.94 -7.58
N GLY A 52 -2.34 10.94 -6.71
CA GLY A 52 -3.03 10.85 -5.42
C GLY A 52 -2.23 10.16 -4.32
N CYS A 53 -2.86 9.91 -3.17
CA CYS A 53 -2.24 9.21 -2.03
C CYS A 53 -0.94 9.83 -1.48
N GLY A 54 -0.74 11.12 -1.67
CA GLY A 54 0.49 11.82 -1.28
C GLY A 54 1.71 11.47 -2.13
N THR A 55 1.51 10.87 -3.30
CA THR A 55 2.59 10.64 -4.27
C THR A 55 3.17 11.97 -4.77
N ARG A 56 4.45 11.95 -5.13
CA ARG A 56 5.17 13.11 -5.68
C ARG A 56 5.91 12.69 -6.92
N ARG A 57 5.78 13.48 -7.99
CA ARG A 57 6.57 13.31 -9.21
C ARG A 57 7.90 14.03 -9.07
N GLN A 58 8.99 13.33 -9.35
CA GLN A 58 10.33 13.91 -9.44
C GLN A 58 10.78 13.87 -10.91
N VAL A 59 11.56 14.88 -11.29
CA VAL A 59 12.15 15.07 -12.63
C VAL A 59 13.65 14.90 -12.59
#